data_AF-A0A537VNS6-F1
#
_entry.id   AF-A0A537VNS6-F1
#
_cell.length_a   1.000
_cell.length_b   1.000
_cell.length_c   1.000
_cell.angle_alpha   90.00
_cell.angle_beta   90.00
_cell.angle_gamma   90.00
#
_symmetry.space_group_name_H-M   'P 1'
#
loop_
_entity.id
_entity.type
_entity.pdbx_description
1 polymer ?
#
loop_
_entity_poly.entity_id
_entity_poly.type
_entity_poly.pdbx_seq_one_letter_code
_entity_poly.pdbx_strand_id
1 'polypeptide(L)'
;MGKVPSPSPIGGTLSASPGGSSCPRKYHPSIGRVLGVHRAWAMPGTWGLIWTAGGLVAHGEIDLDAATAFEAQASEAVMLSTVGTFLIDLSDVTFMDSAGLRALVRVLEFHDGQRMIVQPSRQVFTLLHLCGLTNGALPNVLVREAHPD
;
A
#
# COMPACT_ATOMS: atom_id res chain seq x y z
N MET A 1 -73.72 7.77 -0.92
CA MET A 1 -72.87 8.27 0.19
C MET A 1 -71.49 8.59 -0.37
N GLY A 2 -70.95 9.81 -0.43
CA GLY A 2 -71.41 11.13 -0.03
C GLY A 2 -70.50 12.25 -0.59
N LYS A 3 -71.14 13.37 -0.94
CA LYS A 3 -70.71 14.79 -0.96
C LYS A 3 -69.45 15.29 -1.72
N VAL A 4 -69.72 16.12 -2.74
CA VAL A 4 -69.02 17.38 -3.15
C VAL A 4 -68.82 18.31 -1.91
N PRO A 5 -67.84 19.26 -1.81
CA PRO A 5 -67.56 20.31 -2.83
C PRO A 5 -66.10 20.83 -2.97
N SER A 6 -65.89 21.62 -4.03
CA SER A 6 -64.77 22.57 -4.25
C SER A 6 -64.69 23.67 -3.16
N PRO A 7 -63.54 24.37 -2.97
CA PRO A 7 -63.29 25.60 -3.76
C PRO A 7 -61.79 25.92 -4.03
N SER A 8 -61.50 26.62 -5.13
CA SER A 8 -60.32 27.51 -5.29
C SER A 8 -60.62 28.84 -4.54
N PRO A 9 -59.66 29.73 -4.14
CA PRO A 9 -58.75 30.40 -5.11
C PRO A 9 -57.46 31.12 -4.55
N ILE A 10 -56.68 31.73 -5.47
CA ILE A 10 -55.75 32.91 -5.44
C ILE A 10 -54.69 33.10 -4.30
N GLY A 11 -53.44 33.38 -4.71
CA GLY A 11 -52.58 34.38 -4.05
C GLY A 11 -51.09 34.03 -3.91
N GLY A 12 -50.19 34.87 -4.45
CA GLY A 12 -48.72 34.77 -4.35
C GLY A 12 -48.21 34.83 -2.90
N THR A 13 -46.93 34.60 -2.59
CA THR A 13 -45.71 35.26 -3.10
C THR A 13 -44.50 34.57 -2.45
N LEU A 14 -43.30 34.81 -3.00
CA LEU A 14 -41.96 34.84 -2.35
C LEU A 14 -40.96 33.73 -2.74
N SER A 15 -39.95 34.21 -3.47
CA SER A 15 -38.62 33.67 -3.71
C SER A 15 -37.93 33.13 -2.45
N ALA A 16 -37.31 31.94 -2.55
CA ALA A 16 -36.20 31.54 -1.70
C ALA A 16 -35.34 30.47 -2.40
N SER A 17 -34.03 30.71 -2.34
CA SER A 17 -32.90 29.97 -2.91
C SER A 17 -32.72 28.55 -2.33
N PRO A 18 -32.26 27.53 -3.09
CA PRO A 18 -31.67 26.31 -2.53
C PRO A 18 -30.13 26.51 -2.43
N GLY A 19 -29.45 26.24 -1.32
CA GLY A 19 -29.37 24.96 -0.61
C GLY A 19 -27.96 24.41 -0.78
N GLY A 20 -27.09 24.58 0.21
CA GLY A 20 -25.78 23.92 0.34
C GLY A 20 -25.71 23.22 1.70
N SER A 21 -24.99 22.13 1.93
CA SER A 21 -24.07 21.33 1.13
C SER A 21 -24.02 19.92 1.77
N SER A 22 -23.84 18.87 0.98
CA SER A 22 -23.61 17.48 1.42
C SER A 22 -22.22 16.97 0.99
N CYS A 23 -21.64 16.06 1.79
CA CYS A 23 -20.44 15.25 1.49
C CYS A 23 -20.78 14.02 0.61
N PRO A 24 -19.83 13.19 0.09
CA PRO A 24 -18.41 13.41 -0.25
C PRO A 24 -18.04 12.99 -1.71
N ARG A 25 -16.77 13.24 -2.08
CA ARG A 25 -16.12 13.05 -3.39
C ARG A 25 -15.90 11.56 -3.76
N LYS A 26 -16.47 11.11 -4.87
CA LYS A 26 -16.10 9.85 -5.55
C LYS A 26 -15.07 10.16 -6.64
N TYR A 27 -13.88 9.55 -6.56
CA TYR A 27 -12.91 9.58 -7.64
C TYR A 27 -13.25 8.45 -8.63
N HIS A 28 -13.41 8.80 -9.90
CA HIS A 28 -13.62 7.85 -10.99
C HIS A 28 -12.61 8.19 -12.08
N PRO A 29 -11.68 7.29 -12.44
CA PRO A 29 -10.76 7.58 -13.53
C PRO A 29 -11.50 7.29 -14.85
N SER A 30 -11.78 8.34 -15.62
CA SER A 30 -12.14 8.19 -17.03
C SER A 30 -10.85 8.06 -17.85
N ILE A 31 -10.61 6.86 -18.38
CA ILE A 31 -9.51 6.55 -19.30
C ILE A 31 -9.83 7.22 -20.64
N GLY A 32 -9.15 8.34 -20.93
CA GLY A 32 -9.12 8.97 -22.24
C GLY A 32 -7.90 8.50 -23.04
N ARG A 33 -8.13 7.85 -24.18
CA ARG A 33 -7.09 7.49 -25.15
C ARG A 33 -6.89 8.66 -26.13
N VAL A 34 -5.73 9.31 -26.12
CA VAL A 34 -5.25 10.17 -27.21
C VAL A 34 -3.74 9.94 -27.41
N LEU A 35 -3.34 9.87 -28.67
CA LEU A 35 -1.96 9.73 -29.15
C LEU A 35 -1.09 10.92 -28.70
N GLY A 36 0.15 10.63 -28.31
CA GLY A 36 1.19 11.63 -28.10
C GLY A 36 1.65 11.72 -26.66
N VAL A 37 2.56 10.80 -26.29
CA VAL A 37 3.50 10.89 -25.16
C VAL A 37 2.93 11.59 -23.92
N HIS A 38 2.03 10.91 -23.19
CA HIS A 38 1.95 11.14 -21.76
C HIS A 38 3.17 10.47 -21.14
N ARG A 39 4.30 11.19 -21.12
CA ARG A 39 5.32 10.92 -20.11
C ARG A 39 4.72 11.41 -18.80
N ALA A 40 3.85 10.59 -18.22
CA ALA A 40 3.52 10.70 -16.81
C ALA A 40 4.86 10.76 -16.09
N TRP A 41 5.01 11.69 -15.15
CA TRP A 41 6.18 11.75 -14.29
C TRP A 41 6.08 10.60 -13.28
N ALA A 42 6.10 9.37 -13.79
CA ALA A 42 6.47 8.17 -13.07
C ALA A 42 7.89 7.88 -13.57
N MET A 43 8.87 8.05 -12.71
CA MET A 43 10.25 7.68 -13.05
C MET A 43 10.27 6.18 -13.40
N PRO A 44 10.85 5.77 -14.53
CA PRO A 44 11.07 4.36 -14.80
C PRO A 44 12.02 3.78 -13.73
N GLY A 45 11.52 2.86 -12.91
CA GLY A 45 12.28 1.88 -12.12
C GLY A 45 13.12 2.45 -10.97
N THR A 46 12.54 3.18 -10.02
CA THR A 46 13.19 3.49 -8.72
C THR A 46 13.30 2.28 -7.81
N TRP A 47 12.60 1.17 -8.11
CA TRP A 47 12.65 -0.06 -7.33
C TRP A 47 12.60 -1.30 -8.22
N GLY A 48 13.00 -2.44 -7.66
CA GLY A 48 12.86 -3.75 -8.28
C GLY A 48 12.93 -4.88 -7.25
N LEU A 49 12.41 -6.04 -7.65
CA LEU A 49 12.43 -7.26 -6.84
C LEU A 49 12.65 -8.48 -7.74
N ILE A 50 13.57 -9.34 -7.33
CA ILE A 50 13.77 -10.68 -7.91
C ILE A 50 13.73 -11.71 -6.79
N TRP A 51 13.32 -12.94 -7.12
CA TRP A 51 13.21 -13.98 -6.09
C TRP A 51 13.52 -15.37 -6.64
N THR A 52 13.80 -16.27 -5.71
CA THR A 52 14.05 -17.69 -5.91
C THR A 52 13.28 -18.49 -4.86
N ALA A 53 13.33 -19.82 -4.93
CA ALA A 53 12.71 -20.67 -3.92
C ALA A 53 13.26 -20.46 -2.49
N GLY A 54 14.42 -19.81 -2.32
CA GLY A 54 15.07 -19.59 -1.02
C GLY A 54 14.99 -18.18 -0.46
N GLY A 55 14.48 -17.21 -1.22
CA GLY A 55 14.48 -15.82 -0.80
C GLY A 55 14.21 -14.84 -1.93
N LEU A 56 14.10 -13.57 -1.56
CA LEU A 56 13.96 -12.44 -2.45
C LEU A 56 15.01 -11.36 -2.18
N VAL A 57 15.31 -10.59 -3.20
CA VAL A 57 16.16 -9.39 -3.13
C VAL A 57 15.35 -8.23 -3.69
N ALA A 58 15.21 -7.17 -2.90
CA ALA A 58 14.62 -5.91 -3.33
C ALA A 58 15.67 -4.80 -3.31
N HIS A 59 15.56 -3.85 -4.23
CA HIS A 59 16.44 -2.68 -4.30
C HIS A 59 15.64 -1.41 -4.59
N GLY A 60 16.25 -0.27 -4.27
CA GLY A 60 15.69 1.05 -4.56
C GLY A 60 14.65 1.50 -3.53
N GLU A 61 13.62 2.24 -3.96
CA GLU A 61 12.66 2.90 -3.07
C GLU A 61 11.34 2.12 -2.92
N ILE A 62 10.97 1.74 -1.70
CA ILE A 62 9.68 1.11 -1.41
C ILE A 62 8.77 2.13 -0.74
N ASP A 63 8.13 2.94 -1.57
CA ASP A 63 7.20 4.01 -1.19
C ASP A 63 5.74 3.65 -1.48
N LEU A 64 4.83 4.63 -1.38
CA LEU A 64 3.41 4.47 -1.71
C LEU A 64 3.14 3.87 -3.11
N ASP A 65 3.95 4.22 -4.12
CA ASP A 65 3.76 3.76 -5.50
C ASP A 65 4.28 2.32 -5.67
N ALA A 66 5.35 1.97 -4.98
CA ALA A 66 5.95 0.63 -5.00
C ALA A 66 5.25 -0.39 -4.08
N ALA A 67 4.67 0.05 -2.95
CA ALA A 67 4.23 -0.79 -1.84
C ALA A 67 3.27 -1.91 -2.25
N THR A 68 2.29 -1.62 -3.11
CA THR A 68 1.29 -2.62 -3.53
C THR A 68 1.94 -3.75 -4.35
N ALA A 69 2.85 -3.39 -5.26
CA ALA A 69 3.54 -4.36 -6.09
C ALA A 69 4.58 -5.16 -5.29
N PHE A 70 5.29 -4.51 -4.37
CA PHE A 70 6.17 -5.18 -3.42
C PHE A 70 5.42 -6.21 -2.56
N GLU A 71 4.28 -5.84 -1.94
CA GLU A 71 3.45 -6.75 -1.14
C GLU A 71 3.07 -8.01 -1.94
N ALA A 72 2.55 -7.82 -3.16
CA ALA A 72 2.08 -8.90 -4.00
C ALA A 72 3.21 -9.87 -4.41
N GLN A 73 4.34 -9.33 -4.91
CA GLN A 73 5.46 -10.16 -5.37
C GLN A 73 6.17 -10.85 -4.22
N ALA A 74 6.37 -10.17 -3.08
CA ALA A 74 7.00 -10.77 -1.92
C ALA A 74 6.12 -11.86 -1.30
N SER A 75 4.81 -11.66 -1.21
CA SER A 75 3.88 -12.69 -0.73
C SER A 75 3.89 -13.91 -1.64
N GLU A 76 3.85 -13.72 -2.97
CA GLU A 76 3.95 -14.83 -3.92
C GLU A 76 5.26 -15.61 -3.76
N ALA A 77 6.40 -14.91 -3.64
CA ALA A 77 7.70 -15.55 -3.43
C ALA A 77 7.74 -16.38 -2.15
N VAL A 78 7.16 -15.87 -1.05
CA VAL A 78 7.10 -16.58 0.23
C VAL A 78 6.15 -17.78 0.15
N MET A 79 5.00 -17.64 -0.52
CA MET A 79 4.04 -18.75 -0.74
C MET A 79 4.64 -19.90 -1.55
N LEU A 80 5.47 -19.59 -2.54
CA LEU A 80 6.11 -20.57 -3.42
C LEU A 80 7.45 -21.08 -2.88
N SER A 81 7.88 -20.59 -1.71
CA SER A 81 9.05 -21.10 -1.00
C SER A 81 8.89 -22.58 -0.69
N THR A 82 9.96 -23.33 -0.88
CA THR A 82 10.04 -24.76 -0.50
C THR A 82 11.06 -25.00 0.61
N VAL A 83 11.67 -23.93 1.13
CA VAL A 83 12.70 -23.99 2.16
C VAL A 83 12.12 -23.64 3.53
N GLY A 84 12.69 -24.22 4.58
CA GLY A 84 12.26 -23.94 5.96
C GLY A 84 12.71 -22.57 6.50
N THR A 85 13.57 -21.84 5.79
CA THR A 85 14.02 -20.49 6.16
C THR A 85 14.17 -19.64 4.91
N PHE A 86 13.47 -18.51 4.85
CA PHE A 86 13.41 -17.62 3.69
C PHE A 86 14.09 -16.28 3.97
N LEU A 87 14.97 -15.87 3.06
CA LEU A 87 15.68 -14.60 3.16
C LEU A 87 14.92 -13.49 2.42
N ILE A 88 14.68 -12.38 3.10
CA ILE A 88 14.25 -11.11 2.51
C ILE A 88 15.44 -10.16 2.58
N ASP A 89 16.13 -10.00 1.46
CA ASP A 89 17.26 -9.07 1.34
C ASP A 89 16.76 -7.69 0.90
N LEU A 90 16.89 -6.72 1.79
CA LEU A 90 16.55 -5.31 1.60
C LEU A 90 17.81 -4.44 1.75
N SER A 91 19.01 -5.01 1.62
CA SER A 91 20.28 -4.29 1.77
C SER A 91 20.47 -3.16 0.76
N ASP A 92 19.94 -3.34 -0.45
CA ASP A 92 19.96 -2.33 -1.53
C ASP A 92 18.69 -1.45 -1.57
N VAL A 93 17.81 -1.56 -0.56
CA VAL A 93 16.65 -0.65 -0.42
C VAL A 93 17.14 0.68 0.15
N THR A 94 17.02 1.73 -0.66
CA THR A 94 17.52 3.08 -0.39
C THR A 94 16.51 3.97 0.32
N PHE A 95 15.24 3.59 0.36
CA PHE A 95 14.18 4.29 1.08
C PHE A 95 12.96 3.37 1.33
N MET A 96 12.31 3.54 2.47
CA MET A 96 11.04 2.89 2.79
C MET A 96 10.16 3.83 3.62
N ASP A 97 8.93 4.07 3.18
CA ASP A 97 7.95 4.86 3.94
C ASP A 97 6.98 3.97 4.74
N SER A 98 5.94 4.56 5.31
CA SER A 98 4.94 3.82 6.08
C SER A 98 4.08 2.87 5.22
N ALA A 99 3.90 3.15 3.93
CA ALA A 99 3.21 2.25 3.02
C ALA A 99 4.09 1.02 2.72
N GLY A 100 5.37 1.23 2.43
CA GLY A 100 6.35 0.16 2.27
C GLY A 100 6.52 -0.70 3.54
N LEU A 101 6.58 -0.06 4.71
CA LEU A 101 6.63 -0.75 6.00
C LEU A 101 5.39 -1.62 6.22
N ARG A 102 4.20 -1.09 5.95
CA ARG A 102 2.95 -1.84 6.09
C ARG A 102 2.92 -3.05 5.16
N ALA A 103 3.37 -2.89 3.91
CA ALA A 103 3.48 -3.98 2.96
C ALA A 103 4.42 -5.08 3.47
N LEU A 104 5.60 -4.70 3.99
CA LEU A 104 6.53 -5.66 4.60
C LEU A 104 5.91 -6.39 5.80
N VAL A 105 5.27 -5.68 6.73
CA VAL A 105 4.63 -6.30 7.90
C VAL A 105 3.59 -7.33 7.47
N ARG A 106 2.78 -7.03 6.45
CA ARG A 106 1.79 -7.99 5.92
C ARG A 106 2.43 -9.25 5.38
N VAL A 107 3.52 -9.13 4.62
CA VAL A 107 4.29 -10.29 4.14
C VAL A 107 4.81 -11.12 5.31
N LEU A 108 5.29 -10.47 6.38
CA LEU A 108 5.84 -11.16 7.54
C LEU A 108 4.76 -11.86 8.40
N GLU A 109 3.58 -11.25 8.55
CA GLU A 109 2.47 -11.78 9.37
C GLU A 109 1.71 -12.92 8.68
N PHE A 110 1.55 -12.88 7.35
CA PHE A 110 0.73 -13.86 6.63
C PHE A 110 1.33 -15.27 6.55
N HIS A 111 2.63 -15.39 6.85
CA HIS A 111 3.41 -16.61 6.69
C HIS A 111 3.88 -17.16 8.04
N ASP A 112 2.95 -17.25 8.98
CA ASP A 112 3.16 -17.86 10.30
C ASP A 112 3.62 -19.33 10.14
N GLY A 113 4.75 -19.66 10.78
CA GLY A 113 5.39 -20.98 10.70
C GLY A 113 6.58 -21.10 9.73
N GLN A 114 6.75 -20.20 8.76
CA GLN A 114 7.98 -20.13 7.98
C GLN A 114 8.98 -19.20 8.68
N ARG A 115 10.21 -19.67 8.92
CA ARG A 115 11.25 -18.80 9.49
C ARG A 115 11.68 -17.79 8.43
N MET A 116 11.65 -16.50 8.79
CA MET A 116 12.05 -15.43 7.88
C MET A 116 13.26 -14.70 8.43
N ILE A 117 14.21 -14.40 7.56
CA ILE A 117 15.36 -13.56 7.89
C ILE A 117 15.23 -12.28 7.06
N VAL A 118 15.15 -11.13 7.71
CA VAL A 118 15.18 -9.83 7.04
C VAL A 118 16.60 -9.27 7.14
N GLN A 119 17.21 -8.98 6.00
CA GLN A 119 18.52 -8.31 5.92
C GLN A 119 18.31 -6.88 5.42
N PRO A 120 18.14 -5.89 6.31
CA PRO A 120 17.87 -4.52 5.91
C PRO A 120 19.13 -3.72 5.54
N SER A 121 18.95 -2.68 4.74
CA SER A 121 19.90 -1.55 4.69
C SER A 121 19.93 -0.82 6.04
N ARG A 122 20.94 0.02 6.28
CA ARG A 122 21.04 0.79 7.54
C ARG A 122 19.83 1.68 7.80
N GLN A 123 19.31 2.33 6.75
CA GLN A 123 18.16 3.20 6.87
C GLN A 123 16.88 2.40 7.18
N VAL A 124 16.67 1.29 6.48
CA VAL A 124 15.54 0.39 6.72
C VAL A 124 15.64 -0.22 8.13
N PHE A 125 16.83 -0.62 8.58
CA PHE A 125 17.02 -1.13 9.95
C PHE A 125 16.59 -0.10 11.00
N THR A 126 16.98 1.16 10.82
CA THR A 126 16.60 2.24 11.73
C THR A 126 15.09 2.40 11.80
N LEU A 127 14.39 2.37 10.65
CA LEU A 127 12.94 2.40 10.58
C LEU A 127 12.32 1.21 11.34
N LEU A 128 12.77 -0.01 11.04
CA LEU A 128 12.28 -1.23 11.70
C LEU A 128 12.50 -1.19 13.21
N HIS A 129 13.66 -0.67 13.65
CA HIS A 129 14.01 -0.52 15.06
C HIS A 129 13.06 0.46 15.77
N LEU A 130 12.83 1.63 15.17
CA LEU A 130 11.90 2.64 15.72
C LEU A 130 10.46 2.12 15.81
N CYS A 131 10.06 1.24 14.88
CA CYS A 131 8.76 0.59 14.89
C CYS A 131 8.69 -0.64 15.81
N GLY A 132 9.79 -1.00 16.49
CA GLY A 132 9.83 -2.13 17.41
C GLY A 132 9.85 -3.50 16.73
N LEU A 133 10.22 -3.59 15.45
CA LEU A 133 10.24 -4.87 14.70
C LEU A 133 11.57 -5.64 14.87
N THR A 134 12.58 -5.05 15.50
CA THR A 134 13.90 -5.69 15.69
C THR A 134 14.05 -6.43 17.02
N ASN A 135 13.04 -6.41 17.90
CA ASN A 135 13.13 -6.95 19.26
C ASN A 135 12.32 -8.25 19.46
N GLY A 136 12.05 -8.99 18.37
CA GLY A 136 11.28 -10.23 18.41
C GLY A 136 9.76 -10.04 18.44
N ALA A 137 9.26 -8.88 18.01
CA ALA A 137 7.82 -8.61 17.91
C ALA A 137 7.06 -9.63 17.05
N LEU A 138 7.73 -10.22 16.05
CA LEU A 138 7.20 -11.31 15.23
C LEU A 138 7.98 -12.61 15.53
N PRO A 139 7.33 -13.69 15.98
CA PRO A 139 8.00 -14.85 16.58
C PRO A 139 8.84 -15.67 15.59
N ASN A 140 8.48 -15.65 14.31
CA ASN A 140 9.14 -16.37 13.22
C ASN A 140 10.11 -15.51 12.40
N VAL A 141 10.30 -14.24 12.77
CA VAL A 141 11.09 -13.27 12.00
C VAL A 141 12.35 -12.88 12.77
N LEU A 142 13.50 -13.02 12.11
CA LEU A 142 14.77 -12.50 12.57
C LEU A 142 15.17 -11.31 11.69
N VAL A 143 15.22 -10.10 12.26
CA VAL A 143 15.81 -8.94 11.59
C VAL A 143 17.30 -8.90 11.92
N ARG A 144 18.17 -8.98 10.91
CA ARG A 144 19.62 -8.83 11.08
C ARG A 144 19.96 -7.38 11.38
N GLU A 145 20.96 -7.18 12.23
CA GLU A 145 21.60 -5.87 12.35
C GLU A 145 22.22 -5.48 11.01
N ALA A 146 22.08 -4.21 10.64
CA ALA A 146 22.82 -3.65 9.53
C ALA A 146 24.31 -3.64 9.90
N HIS A 147 25.18 -4.21 9.06
CA HIS A 147 26.62 -4.15 9.32
C HIS A 147 27.09 -2.69 9.29
N PRO A 148 27.94 -2.26 10.24
CA PRO A 148 28.69 -1.02 10.09
C PRO A 148 29.72 -1.20 8.96
N ASP A 149 29.80 -0.20 8.07
CA ASP A 149 30.86 -0.09 7.06
C ASP A 149 32.27 -0.04 7.70
#